data_AF-A0A1S2KLJ3-F1
#
_entry.id   AF-A0A1S2KLJ3-F1
#
_cell.length_a   1.000
_cell.length_b   1.000
_cell.length_c   1.000
_cell.angle_alpha   90.00
_cell.angle_beta   90.00
_cell.angle_gamma   90.00
#
_symmetry.space_group_name_H-M   'P 1'
#
loop_
_entity.id
_entity.type
_entity.pdbx_description
1 polymer ?
#
loop_
_entity_poly.entity_id
_entity_poly.type
_entity_poly.pdbx_seq_one_letter_code
_entity_poly.pdbx_strand_id
1 'polypeptide(L)'
;MSVLDIPDVFIGSTDDGHTFVVLNRRLRDADQQLAEAGFLTREHLGRTLHLLPPGTAQDVCERAGIAVYALLAHTHDLVDLSWTMHWSLDHPVPDPDLRFRFGDGTVAATAKTDAARALLEQHGFALAADGSSYRPPRGLDRRGLLGAVTSAETHAHTRGIGARVDLGIPTPTDIPPAPRRPSSAIASTTTAPAAHRRTR
;
A
#
# COMPACT_ATOMS: atom_id res chain seq x y z
N MET A 1 12.39 7.96 -9.42
CA MET A 1 11.02 7.41 -9.29
C MET A 1 11.11 6.08 -8.59
N SER A 2 10.20 5.77 -7.67
CA SER A 2 10.07 4.53 -6.90
C SER A 2 9.17 3.53 -7.64
N VAL A 3 9.16 2.25 -7.22
CA VAL A 3 8.14 1.28 -7.69
C VAL A 3 6.72 1.71 -7.27
N LEU A 4 6.65 2.45 -6.16
CA LEU A 4 5.41 3.02 -5.63
C LEU A 4 4.79 4.04 -6.58
N ASP A 5 5.57 4.63 -7.49
CA ASP A 5 5.11 5.72 -8.37
C ASP A 5 4.54 5.19 -9.71
N ILE A 6 4.41 3.85 -9.87
CA ILE A 6 4.06 3.21 -11.15
C ILE A 6 2.54 3.13 -11.37
N PRO A 7 1.74 2.53 -10.47
CA PRO A 7 0.28 2.45 -10.67
C PRO A 7 -0.41 3.76 -10.26
N ASP A 8 -1.61 4.03 -10.75
CA ASP A 8 -2.45 5.13 -10.24
C ASP A 8 -2.68 5.00 -8.72
N VAL A 9 -2.85 3.75 -8.23
CA VAL A 9 -3.03 3.39 -6.81
C VAL A 9 -2.08 2.27 -6.42
N PHE A 10 -1.29 2.49 -5.38
CA PHE A 10 -0.45 1.45 -4.79
C PHE A 10 -0.91 1.16 -3.36
N ILE A 11 -1.15 -0.10 -3.04
CA ILE A 11 -1.47 -0.58 -1.69
C ILE A 11 -0.34 -1.50 -1.23
N GLY A 12 0.14 -1.31 -0.01
CA GLY A 12 1.19 -2.13 0.55
C GLY A 12 1.09 -2.20 2.07
N SER A 13 2.06 -2.89 2.68
CA SER A 13 2.21 -2.94 4.13
C SER A 13 3.54 -2.33 4.55
N THR A 14 3.51 -1.60 5.66
CA THR A 14 4.70 -1.15 6.38
C THR A 14 5.30 -2.30 7.20
N ASP A 15 6.51 -2.11 7.72
CA ASP A 15 7.23 -3.18 8.41
C ASP A 15 6.54 -3.69 9.69
N ASP A 16 5.75 -2.84 10.35
CA ASP A 16 4.96 -3.13 11.54
C ASP A 16 3.50 -3.52 11.23
N GLY A 17 3.15 -3.67 9.94
CA GLY A 17 1.86 -4.21 9.51
C GLY A 17 0.75 -3.18 9.33
N HIS A 18 1.03 -1.86 9.29
CA HIS A 18 0.04 -0.91 8.78
C HIS A 18 -0.18 -1.15 7.28
N THR A 19 -1.44 -1.13 6.86
CA THR A 19 -1.77 -0.98 5.43
C THR A 19 -1.52 0.46 5.03
N PHE A 20 -0.84 0.69 3.91
CA PHE A 20 -0.70 2.01 3.33
C PHE A 20 -1.28 2.07 1.92
N VAL A 21 -1.79 3.24 1.53
CA VAL A 21 -2.20 3.57 0.16
C VAL A 21 -1.43 4.80 -0.31
N VAL A 22 -0.90 4.73 -1.54
CA VAL A 22 -0.35 5.86 -2.31
C VAL A 22 -1.23 6.13 -3.50
N LEU A 23 -1.59 7.40 -3.70
CA LEU A 23 -2.32 7.88 -4.87
C LEU A 23 -1.35 8.68 -5.77
N ASN A 24 -0.95 8.11 -6.91
CA ASN A 24 -0.06 8.79 -7.87
C ASN A 24 -0.84 9.67 -8.87
N ARG A 25 -2.15 9.50 -8.90
CA ARG A 25 -3.08 10.29 -9.69
C ARG A 25 -4.18 10.83 -8.79
N ARG A 26 -4.65 12.05 -9.08
CA ARG A 26 -5.84 12.59 -8.44
C ARG A 26 -7.06 11.78 -8.87
N LEU A 27 -7.64 11.05 -7.93
CA LEU A 27 -8.90 10.35 -8.08
C LEU A 27 -9.99 11.15 -7.34
N ARG A 28 -11.18 11.18 -7.93
CA ARG A 28 -12.30 11.92 -7.37
C ARG A 28 -12.69 11.33 -6.00
N ASP A 29 -12.85 12.18 -5.00
CA ASP A 29 -13.30 11.84 -3.65
C ASP A 29 -12.44 10.80 -2.89
N ALA A 30 -11.28 10.40 -3.44
CA ALA A 30 -10.43 9.33 -2.89
C ALA A 30 -9.89 9.62 -1.49
N ASP A 31 -9.45 10.87 -1.23
CA ASP A 31 -8.98 11.28 0.09
C ASP A 31 -10.09 11.15 1.15
N GLN A 32 -11.32 11.51 0.79
CA GLN A 32 -12.48 11.39 1.66
C GLN A 32 -12.84 9.93 1.91
N GLN A 33 -12.88 9.12 0.85
CA GLN A 33 -13.17 7.69 0.95
C GLN A 33 -12.16 6.96 1.85
N LEU A 34 -10.86 7.26 1.69
CA LEU A 34 -9.81 6.70 2.54
C LEU A 34 -9.97 7.15 4.00
N ALA A 35 -10.31 8.43 4.25
CA ALA A 35 -10.54 8.92 5.59
C ALA A 35 -11.77 8.27 6.26
N GLU A 36 -12.87 8.07 5.52
CA GLU A 36 -14.08 7.39 5.99
C GLU A 36 -13.81 5.91 6.32
N ALA A 37 -12.91 5.26 5.59
CA ALA A 37 -12.42 3.92 5.90
C ALA A 37 -11.42 3.87 7.08
N GLY A 38 -11.09 5.03 7.67
CA GLY A 38 -10.22 5.14 8.84
C GLY A 38 -8.73 5.29 8.55
N PHE A 39 -8.35 5.58 7.31
CA PHE A 39 -6.95 5.88 6.98
C PHE A 39 -6.55 7.27 7.49
N LEU A 40 -5.35 7.35 8.05
CA LEU A 40 -4.71 8.56 8.52
C LEU A 40 -3.63 9.01 7.56
N THR A 41 -3.55 10.31 7.28
CA THR A 41 -2.56 10.86 6.36
C THR A 41 -1.21 11.12 7.05
N ARG A 42 -0.12 10.71 6.38
CA ARG A 42 1.28 10.99 6.74
C ARG A 42 2.08 11.41 5.52
N GLU A 43 3.17 12.14 5.72
CA GLU A 43 4.13 12.44 4.65
C GLU A 43 5.39 11.60 4.85
N HIS A 44 5.81 10.91 3.79
CA HIS A 44 7.04 10.11 3.79
C HIS A 44 7.78 10.37 2.49
N LEU A 45 9.03 10.84 2.55
CA LEU A 45 9.86 11.12 1.36
C LEU A 45 9.16 12.00 0.31
N GLY A 46 8.40 13.01 0.75
CA GLY A 46 7.70 13.95 -0.13
C GLY A 46 6.43 13.42 -0.79
N ARG A 47 5.93 12.24 -0.37
CA ARG A 47 4.63 11.70 -0.79
C ARG A 47 3.65 11.57 0.37
N THR A 48 2.38 11.70 0.05
CA THR A 48 1.27 11.39 0.95
C THR A 48 1.10 9.88 1.05
N LEU A 49 1.16 9.35 2.27
CA LEU A 49 0.75 8.00 2.62
C LEU A 49 -0.57 8.08 3.38
N HIS A 50 -1.56 7.30 2.95
CA HIS A 50 -2.76 7.04 3.74
C HIS A 50 -2.50 5.74 4.50
N LEU A 51 -2.54 5.78 5.83
CA LEU A 51 -2.19 4.65 6.69
C LEU A 51 -3.39 4.16 7.50
N LEU A 52 -3.70 2.89 7.39
CA LEU A 52 -4.67 2.22 8.25
C LEU A 52 -3.90 1.48 9.35
N PRO A 53 -4.16 1.77 10.64
CA PRO A 53 -3.50 1.08 11.74
C PRO A 53 -3.74 -0.43 11.70
N PRO A 54 -2.77 -1.23 12.18
CA PRO A 54 -3.01 -2.64 12.41
C PRO A 54 -4.15 -2.76 13.43
N GLY A 55 -5.02 -3.73 13.21
CA GLY A 55 -6.14 -4.06 14.08
C GLY A 55 -6.34 -5.56 14.06
N THR A 56 -7.55 -6.03 14.38
CA THR A 56 -7.87 -7.39 13.97
C THR A 56 -7.78 -7.44 12.45
N ALA A 57 -7.16 -8.48 11.92
CA ALA A 57 -6.94 -8.55 10.48
C ALA A 57 -8.27 -8.59 9.70
N GLN A 58 -9.35 -9.11 10.30
CA GLN A 58 -10.71 -8.99 9.75
C GLN A 58 -11.14 -7.54 9.56
N ASP A 59 -11.04 -6.71 10.62
CA ASP A 59 -11.47 -5.32 10.54
C ASP A 59 -10.61 -4.50 9.57
N VAL A 60 -9.31 -4.83 9.47
CA VAL A 60 -8.39 -4.15 8.55
C VAL A 60 -8.69 -4.56 7.11
N CYS A 61 -8.90 -5.85 6.84
CA CYS A 61 -9.30 -6.35 5.53
C CYS A 61 -10.60 -5.71 5.05
N GLU A 62 -11.62 -5.67 5.91
CA GLU A 62 -12.93 -5.11 5.54
C GLU A 62 -12.82 -3.62 5.22
N ARG A 63 -12.21 -2.83 6.11
CA ARG A 63 -12.04 -1.38 5.91
C ARG A 63 -11.20 -1.05 4.69
N ALA A 64 -10.07 -1.73 4.53
CA ALA A 64 -9.20 -1.52 3.38
C ALA A 64 -9.87 -2.01 2.08
N GLY A 65 -10.61 -3.12 2.12
CA GLY A 65 -11.37 -3.65 0.99
C GLY A 65 -12.47 -2.70 0.51
N ILE A 66 -13.24 -2.10 1.43
CA ILE A 66 -14.24 -1.07 1.12
C ILE A 66 -13.58 0.13 0.41
N ALA A 67 -12.45 0.61 0.95
CA ALA A 67 -11.73 1.74 0.36
C ALA A 67 -11.22 1.40 -1.05
N VAL A 68 -10.59 0.24 -1.24
CA VAL A 68 -10.06 -0.18 -2.54
C VAL A 68 -11.16 -0.38 -3.56
N TYR A 69 -12.29 -0.97 -3.17
CA TYR A 69 -13.45 -1.12 -4.05
C TYR A 69 -13.96 0.24 -4.57
N ALA A 70 -14.00 1.26 -3.70
CA ALA A 70 -14.37 2.61 -4.10
C ALA A 70 -13.36 3.23 -5.10
N LEU A 71 -12.06 3.00 -4.90
CA LEU A 71 -11.02 3.48 -5.83
C LEU A 71 -11.11 2.81 -7.21
N LEU A 72 -11.51 1.53 -7.27
CA LEU A 72 -11.69 0.79 -8.53
C LEU A 72 -12.77 1.40 -9.43
N ALA A 73 -13.72 2.16 -8.88
CA ALA A 73 -14.67 2.93 -9.68
C ALA A 73 -14.00 4.04 -10.53
N HIS A 74 -12.74 4.38 -10.24
CA HIS A 74 -12.03 5.51 -10.83
C HIS A 74 -10.73 5.12 -11.55
N THR A 75 -10.15 3.95 -11.25
CA THR A 75 -9.00 3.41 -11.98
C THR A 75 -8.92 1.89 -11.88
N HIS A 76 -8.31 1.25 -12.88
CA HIS A 76 -7.95 -0.16 -12.86
C HIS A 76 -6.42 -0.36 -12.83
N ASP A 77 -5.64 0.73 -12.84
CA ASP A 77 -4.18 0.69 -12.71
C ASP A 77 -3.82 0.73 -11.22
N LEU A 78 -4.03 -0.42 -10.58
CA LEU A 78 -3.85 -0.61 -9.15
C LEU A 78 -2.95 -1.80 -8.91
N VAL A 79 -2.04 -1.66 -7.95
CA VAL A 79 -1.25 -2.77 -7.43
C VAL A 79 -1.49 -2.90 -5.94
N ASP A 80 -1.82 -4.11 -5.53
CA ASP A 80 -1.92 -4.50 -4.13
C ASP A 80 -0.81 -5.49 -3.81
N LEU A 81 0.05 -5.10 -2.87
CA LEU A 81 1.06 -5.96 -2.25
C LEU A 81 0.95 -5.86 -0.73
N SER A 82 -0.26 -5.58 -0.22
CA SER A 82 -0.53 -5.49 1.21
C SER A 82 -0.72 -6.88 1.80
N TRP A 83 0.23 -7.26 2.66
CA TRP A 83 0.17 -8.51 3.40
C TRP A 83 -1.11 -8.64 4.24
N THR A 84 -1.59 -7.51 4.74
CA THR A 84 -2.79 -7.43 5.58
C THR A 84 -4.07 -7.82 4.87
N MET A 85 -4.19 -7.63 3.55
CA MET A 85 -5.38 -8.07 2.79
C MET A 85 -5.43 -9.58 2.49
N HIS A 86 -4.30 -10.28 2.61
CA HIS A 86 -4.17 -11.69 2.22
C HIS A 86 -4.38 -12.67 3.39
N TRP A 87 -5.04 -12.23 4.47
CA TRP A 87 -5.14 -12.92 5.76
C TRP A 87 -6.29 -13.95 5.88
N SER A 88 -6.08 -14.98 6.72
CA SER A 88 -7.08 -15.96 7.15
C SER A 88 -7.36 -15.87 8.66
N LEU A 89 -8.64 -15.89 9.06
CA LEU A 89 -9.17 -15.53 10.39
C LEU A 89 -8.61 -16.33 11.58
N ASP A 90 -8.10 -17.54 11.34
CA ASP A 90 -8.01 -18.52 12.41
C ASP A 90 -6.69 -18.49 13.21
N HIS A 91 -5.56 -18.02 12.67
CA HIS A 91 -4.23 -18.26 13.29
C HIS A 91 -3.30 -17.06 13.21
N PRO A 92 -2.54 -16.69 14.27
CA PRO A 92 -1.56 -15.61 14.24
C PRO A 92 -0.59 -15.75 13.06
N VAL A 93 -0.25 -14.63 12.42
CA VAL A 93 0.53 -14.57 11.17
C VAL A 93 1.82 -15.38 11.32
N PRO A 94 1.95 -16.55 10.68
CA PRO A 94 3.22 -17.27 10.68
C PRO A 94 4.24 -16.46 9.88
N ASP A 95 5.50 -16.56 10.26
CA ASP A 95 6.60 -15.92 9.54
C ASP A 95 6.60 -16.41 8.07
N PRO A 96 6.46 -15.54 7.06
CA PRO A 96 6.17 -15.92 5.68
C PRO A 96 7.22 -16.86 5.08
N ASP A 97 6.76 -17.79 4.24
CA ASP A 97 7.61 -18.72 3.50
C ASP A 97 8.38 -18.03 2.37
N LEU A 98 7.82 -16.96 1.82
CA LEU A 98 8.38 -16.11 0.79
C LEU A 98 8.52 -14.68 1.30
N ARG A 99 9.69 -14.07 1.10
CA ARG A 99 9.90 -12.64 1.34
C ARG A 99 10.47 -12.00 0.10
N PHE A 100 9.86 -10.93 -0.36
CA PHE A 100 10.37 -10.07 -1.42
C PHE A 100 10.83 -8.77 -0.80
N ARG A 101 12.02 -8.29 -1.15
CA ARG A 101 12.54 -7.01 -0.68
C ARG A 101 12.88 -6.15 -1.88
N PHE A 102 12.19 -5.03 -2.02
CA PHE A 102 12.57 -3.99 -2.97
C PHE A 102 13.75 -3.19 -2.39
N GLY A 103 14.79 -3.01 -3.20
CA GLY A 103 15.98 -2.22 -2.88
C GLY A 103 16.36 -1.31 -4.05
N ASP A 104 17.65 -0.93 -4.14
CA ASP A 104 18.23 0.00 -5.12
C ASP A 104 17.96 -0.36 -6.60
N GLY A 105 16.74 -0.16 -7.05
CA GLY A 105 16.28 -0.49 -8.41
C GLY A 105 16.13 -1.99 -8.69
N THR A 106 16.13 -2.85 -7.68
CA THR A 106 16.01 -4.31 -7.87
C THR A 106 15.17 -4.95 -6.76
N VAL A 107 14.90 -6.24 -6.92
CA VAL A 107 14.23 -7.08 -5.93
C VAL A 107 15.15 -8.23 -5.55
N ALA A 108 15.15 -8.59 -4.27
CA ALA A 108 15.66 -9.86 -3.77
C ALA A 108 14.50 -10.65 -3.20
N ALA A 109 14.43 -11.95 -3.47
CA ALA A 109 13.48 -12.86 -2.86
C ALA A 109 14.21 -13.88 -1.98
N THR A 110 13.58 -14.33 -0.90
CA THR A 110 14.06 -15.46 -0.09
C THR A 110 12.93 -16.44 0.12
N ALA A 111 13.24 -17.74 0.09
CA ALA A 111 12.29 -18.82 0.26
C ALA A 111 12.75 -19.78 1.37
N LYS A 112 11.84 -20.10 2.30
CA LYS A 112 12.10 -21.02 3.41
C LYS A 112 11.85 -22.49 3.06
N THR A 113 10.79 -22.74 2.29
CA THR A 113 10.33 -24.08 1.95
C THR A 113 10.72 -24.44 0.51
N ASP A 114 10.80 -25.73 0.21
CA ASP A 114 11.07 -26.20 -1.16
C ASP A 114 9.93 -25.80 -2.11
N ALA A 115 8.69 -25.75 -1.63
CA ALA A 115 7.55 -25.26 -2.41
C ALA A 115 7.71 -23.79 -2.79
N ALA A 116 8.15 -22.94 -1.86
CA ALA A 116 8.46 -21.54 -2.11
C ALA A 116 9.61 -21.35 -3.12
N ARG A 117 10.68 -22.17 -2.99
CA ARG A 117 11.81 -22.15 -3.95
C ARG A 117 11.36 -22.54 -5.36
N ALA A 118 10.63 -23.65 -5.48
CA ALA A 118 10.11 -24.11 -6.76
C ALA A 118 9.17 -23.08 -7.40
N LEU A 119 8.37 -22.37 -6.61
CA LEU A 119 7.52 -21.28 -7.10
C LEU A 119 8.35 -20.13 -7.67
N LEU A 120 9.39 -19.68 -6.97
CA LEU A 120 10.28 -18.62 -7.46
C LEU A 120 10.94 -19.02 -8.79
N GLU A 121 11.44 -20.26 -8.88
CA GLU A 121 12.06 -20.79 -10.10
C GLU A 121 11.06 -20.88 -11.27
N GLN A 122 9.80 -21.24 -11.01
CA GLN A 122 8.73 -21.23 -12.04
C GLN A 122 8.46 -19.82 -12.58
N HIS A 123 8.62 -18.79 -11.74
CA HIS A 123 8.51 -17.38 -12.13
C HIS A 123 9.82 -16.80 -12.70
N GLY A 124 10.81 -17.65 -12.97
CA GLY A 124 12.08 -17.26 -13.58
C GLY A 124 13.03 -16.54 -12.62
N PHE A 125 12.77 -16.58 -11.31
CA PHE A 125 13.75 -16.12 -10.35
C PHE A 125 14.89 -17.14 -10.23
N ALA A 126 16.13 -16.66 -10.33
CA ALA A 126 17.31 -17.49 -10.24
C ALA A 126 18.02 -17.30 -8.90
N LEU A 127 18.59 -18.38 -8.36
CA LEU A 127 19.41 -18.31 -7.15
C LEU A 127 20.62 -17.39 -7.38
N ALA A 128 20.82 -16.45 -6.47
CA ALA A 128 21.93 -15.52 -6.48
C ALA A 128 23.23 -16.20 -6.04
N ALA A 129 24.35 -15.50 -6.26
CA ALA A 129 25.68 -15.98 -5.87
C ALA A 129 25.84 -16.15 -4.35
N ASP A 130 24.98 -15.52 -3.53
CA ASP A 130 24.96 -15.69 -2.07
C ASP A 130 24.36 -17.03 -1.62
N GLY A 131 23.83 -17.84 -2.55
CA GLY A 131 23.26 -19.16 -2.30
C GLY A 131 21.99 -19.15 -1.44
N SER A 132 21.41 -17.99 -1.14
CA SER A 132 20.30 -17.86 -0.19
C SER A 132 19.20 -16.90 -0.64
N SER A 133 19.49 -16.01 -1.60
CA SER A 133 18.51 -15.14 -2.23
C SER A 133 18.27 -15.51 -3.68
N TYR A 134 17.11 -15.12 -4.17
CA TYR A 134 16.65 -15.31 -5.54
C TYR A 134 16.49 -13.93 -6.18
N ARG A 135 16.86 -13.83 -7.46
CA ARG A 135 16.77 -12.60 -8.24
C ARG A 135 15.86 -12.79 -9.44
N PRO A 136 14.99 -11.81 -9.75
CA PRO A 136 14.17 -11.89 -10.94
C PRO A 136 15.04 -11.86 -12.21
N PRO A 137 14.46 -12.18 -13.38
CA PRO A 137 15.17 -12.06 -14.65
C PRO A 137 15.91 -10.73 -14.82
N ARG A 138 17.12 -10.79 -15.38
CA ARG A 138 17.91 -9.58 -15.62
C ARG A 138 17.26 -8.70 -16.69
N GLY A 139 17.48 -7.39 -16.59
CA GLY A 139 17.02 -6.43 -17.59
C GLY A 139 15.55 -6.02 -17.46
N LEU A 140 14.85 -6.47 -16.42
CA LEU A 140 13.51 -5.96 -16.11
C LEU A 140 13.59 -4.49 -15.67
N ASP A 141 12.74 -3.67 -16.28
CA ASP A 141 12.46 -2.33 -15.75
C ASP A 141 11.62 -2.43 -14.47
N ARG A 142 11.29 -1.29 -13.86
CA ARG A 142 10.56 -1.27 -12.59
C ARG A 142 9.15 -1.86 -12.70
N ARG A 143 8.48 -1.70 -13.85
CA ARG A 143 7.13 -2.25 -14.07
C ARG A 143 7.20 -3.76 -14.28
N GLY A 144 8.25 -4.24 -14.96
CA GLY A 144 8.57 -5.67 -15.07
C GLY A 144 8.92 -6.30 -13.73
N LEU A 145 9.72 -5.63 -12.90
CA LEU A 145 10.00 -6.08 -11.53
C LEU A 145 8.73 -6.17 -10.69
N LEU A 146 7.88 -5.15 -10.76
CA LEU A 146 6.60 -5.13 -10.08
C LEU A 146 5.70 -6.28 -10.55
N GLY A 147 5.55 -6.45 -11.86
CA GLY A 147 4.77 -7.54 -12.44
C GLY A 147 5.29 -8.94 -12.07
N ALA A 148 6.61 -9.12 -12.01
CA ALA A 148 7.21 -10.39 -11.59
C ALA A 148 6.90 -10.71 -10.11
N VAL A 149 7.01 -9.71 -9.22
CA VAL A 149 6.68 -9.89 -7.80
C VAL A 149 5.19 -10.14 -7.61
N THR A 150 4.31 -9.32 -8.20
CA THR A 150 2.85 -9.51 -8.10
C THR A 150 2.44 -10.88 -8.64
N SER A 151 2.99 -11.32 -9.77
CA SER A 151 2.67 -12.66 -10.32
C SER A 151 3.12 -13.79 -9.39
N ALA A 152 4.31 -13.67 -8.81
CA ALA A 152 4.83 -14.67 -7.87
C ALA A 152 4.04 -14.69 -6.56
N GLU A 153 3.73 -13.52 -6.01
CA GLU A 153 2.94 -13.34 -4.80
C GLU A 153 1.51 -13.90 -4.99
N THR A 154 0.83 -13.56 -6.07
CA THR A 154 -0.52 -14.07 -6.35
C THR A 154 -0.51 -15.59 -6.54
N HIS A 155 0.49 -16.14 -7.22
CA HIS A 155 0.63 -17.61 -7.30
C HIS A 155 0.88 -18.23 -5.92
N ALA A 156 1.70 -17.60 -5.07
CA ALA A 156 1.95 -18.07 -3.71
C ALA A 156 0.64 -18.10 -2.90
N HIS A 157 -0.16 -17.04 -2.98
CA HIS A 157 -1.46 -16.96 -2.34
C HIS A 157 -2.39 -18.11 -2.79
N THR A 158 -2.54 -18.35 -4.09
CA THR A 158 -3.38 -19.45 -4.60
C THR A 158 -2.90 -20.86 -4.18
N ARG A 159 -1.65 -20.98 -3.72
CA ARG A 159 -1.06 -22.23 -3.19
C ARG A 159 -1.07 -22.29 -1.66
N GLY A 160 -1.59 -21.26 -0.99
CA GLY A 160 -1.53 -21.13 0.47
C GLY A 160 -0.12 -20.90 1.01
N ILE A 161 0.81 -20.42 0.18
CA ILE A 161 2.18 -20.08 0.58
C ILE A 161 2.18 -18.63 1.05
N GLY A 162 2.63 -18.39 2.28
CA GLY A 162 2.70 -17.03 2.83
C GLY A 162 3.81 -16.22 2.17
N ALA A 163 3.48 -15.09 1.53
CA ALA A 163 4.42 -14.18 0.88
C ALA A 163 4.35 -12.75 1.43
N ARG A 164 5.45 -12.22 1.97
CA ARG A 164 5.55 -10.82 2.41
C ARG A 164 6.38 -10.00 1.42
N VAL A 165 5.93 -8.79 1.13
CA VAL A 165 6.68 -7.83 0.33
C VAL A 165 7.13 -6.66 1.21
N ASP A 166 8.44 -6.59 1.45
CA ASP A 166 9.11 -5.51 2.15
C ASP A 166 9.43 -4.38 1.15
N LEU A 167 8.73 -3.26 1.31
CA LEU A 167 8.88 -2.06 0.47
C LEU A 167 9.80 -1.01 1.08
N GLY A 168 10.34 -1.28 2.27
CA GLY A 168 11.23 -0.36 2.99
C GLY A 168 10.53 0.90 3.50
N ILE A 169 9.21 0.86 3.70
CA ILE A 169 8.48 1.93 4.37
C ILE A 169 8.55 1.68 5.88
N PRO A 170 9.19 2.58 6.65
CA PRO A 170 9.39 2.42 8.08
C PRO A 170 8.06 2.53 8.84
N THR A 171 8.10 2.22 10.13
CA THR A 171 6.90 2.28 11.00
C THR A 171 6.35 3.70 11.07
N PRO A 172 5.04 3.90 11.24
CA PRO A 172 4.46 5.25 11.32
C PRO A 172 4.98 6.09 12.49
N THR A 173 5.53 5.47 13.53
CA THR A 173 6.24 6.15 14.63
C THR A 173 7.48 6.89 14.15
N ASP A 174 8.10 6.39 13.07
CA ASP A 174 9.27 6.97 12.41
C ASP A 174 8.89 7.89 11.23
N ILE A 175 7.59 8.04 10.95
CA ILE A 175 7.06 8.88 9.87
C ILE A 175 6.39 10.13 10.47
N PRO A 176 6.90 11.35 10.21
CA PRO A 176 6.32 12.56 10.78
C PRO A 176 4.87 12.77 10.30
N PRO A 177 3.99 13.37 11.13
CA PRO A 177 2.65 13.75 10.71
C PRO A 177 2.71 14.70 9.52
N ALA A 178 1.84 14.50 8.52
CA ALA A 178 1.73 15.40 7.37
C ALA A 178 1.41 16.83 7.87
N PRO A 179 1.99 17.88 7.26
CA PRO A 179 1.61 19.25 7.54
C PRO A 179 0.10 19.39 7.35
N ARG A 180 -0.60 19.91 8.35
CA ARG A 180 -2.01 20.29 8.17
C ARG A 180 -2.05 21.32 7.06
N ARG A 181 -2.63 20.95 5.91
CA ARG A 181 -2.99 21.94 4.89
C ARG A 181 -3.84 23.00 5.61
N PRO A 182 -3.48 24.29 5.56
CA PRO A 182 -4.34 25.31 6.13
C PRO A 182 -5.68 25.17 5.41
N SER A 183 -6.69 24.77 6.17
CA SER A 183 -8.07 24.86 5.72
C SER A 183 -8.24 26.32 5.33
N SER A 184 -8.50 26.60 4.06
CA SER A 184 -9.00 27.92 3.68
C SER A 184 -10.24 28.11 4.53
N ALA A 185 -10.11 28.94 5.57
CA ALA A 185 -11.24 29.41 6.33
C ALA A 185 -12.24 29.89 5.27
N ILE A 186 -13.39 29.23 5.19
CA ILE A 186 -14.55 29.80 4.53
C ILE A 186 -14.69 31.15 5.23
N ALA A 187 -14.41 32.23 4.51
CA ALA A 187 -14.69 33.55 5.00
C ALA A 187 -16.20 33.58 5.22
N SER A 188 -16.61 33.46 6.48
CA SER A 188 -17.98 33.73 6.90
C SER A 188 -18.24 35.18 6.53
N THR A 189 -18.83 35.43 5.36
CA THR A 189 -19.48 36.71 5.08
C THR A 189 -20.70 36.76 5.98
N THR A 190 -20.50 37.17 7.23
CA THR A 190 -21.56 37.67 8.10
C THR A 190 -21.99 39.01 7.52
N THR A 191 -22.84 38.97 6.50
CA THR A 191 -23.61 40.14 6.09
C THR A 191 -24.66 40.37 7.17
N ALA A 192 -24.37 41.29 8.08
CA ALA A 192 -25.31 41.73 9.10
C ALA A 192 -26.61 42.21 8.43
N PRO A 193 -27.81 41.87 8.95
CA PRO A 193 -29.05 42.43 8.46
C PRO A 193 -29.08 43.93 8.79
N ALA A 194 -29.16 44.77 7.76
CA ALA A 194 -29.36 46.20 7.92
C ALA A 194 -30.74 46.44 8.57
N ALA A 195 -30.72 46.92 9.80
CA ALA A 195 -31.90 47.38 10.52
C ALA A 195 -32.65 48.43 9.69
N HIS A 196 -33.87 48.10 9.24
CA HIS A 196 -34.81 49.07 8.70
C HIS A 196 -35.26 50.01 9.81
N ARG A 197 -34.64 51.20 9.84
CA ARG A 197 -35.02 52.31 10.71
C ARG A 197 -36.32 52.91 10.19
N ARG A 198 -37.40 52.62 10.90
CA ARG A 198 -38.70 53.32 10.81
C ARG A 198 -38.50 54.78 11.21
N THR A 199 -38.92 55.72 10.36
CA THR A 199 -39.16 57.11 10.76
C THR A 199 -40.45 57.63 10.14
N ARG A 200 -41.36 58.02 11.05
CA ARG A 200 -42.59 58.82 10.93
C ARG A 200 -43.77 58.23 10.17
#